data_AF-A0AAI8VP52-F1
#
_entry.id   AF-A0AAI8VP52-F1
#
_cell.length_a   1.000
_cell.length_b   1.000
_cell.length_c   1.000
_cell.angle_alpha   90.00
_cell.angle_beta   90.00
_cell.angle_gamma   90.00
#
_symmetry.space_group_name_H-M   'P 1'
#
loop_
_entity.id
_entity.type
_entity.pdbx_description
1 polymer ?
#
loop_
_entity_poly.entity_id
_entity_poly.type
_entity_poly.pdbx_seq_one_letter_code
_entity_poly.pdbx_strand_id
1 'polypeptide(L)'
;MLRQDSIRNIVTNSSGALPGSVIILLAINYVPRATWMGWMFVALAGLFAINGGTFFVTFETDKHAFTILLYVLAQVIFNLGPNTMTFILPAELFGTKYRGTFYGLAAAS
;
A
#
# COMPACT_ATOMS: atom_id res chain seq x y z
N MET A 1 14.49 -23.59 5.95
CA MET A 1 13.88 -22.50 6.74
C MET A 1 13.70 -21.25 5.89
N LEU A 2 14.76 -20.52 5.51
CA LEU A 2 14.68 -19.29 4.69
C LEU A 2 13.75 -19.35 3.45
N ARG A 3 13.75 -20.45 2.69
CA ARG A 3 12.90 -20.58 1.48
C ARG A 3 11.40 -20.64 1.79
N GLN A 4 10.99 -21.30 2.88
CA GLN A 4 9.58 -21.38 3.27
C GLN A 4 9.07 -20.05 3.82
N ASP A 5 9.90 -19.33 4.57
CA ASP A 5 9.56 -18.00 5.08
C ASP A 5 9.42 -16.98 3.95
N SER A 6 10.33 -17.00 2.96
CA SER A 6 10.20 -16.18 1.75
C SER A 6 8.92 -16.49 0.97
N ILE A 7 8.57 -17.77 0.78
CA ILE A 7 7.33 -18.13 0.08
C ILE A 7 6.10 -17.61 0.83
N ARG A 8 6.05 -17.77 2.16
CA ARG A 8 4.93 -17.28 2.97
C ARG A 8 4.82 -15.75 2.87
N ASN A 9 5.93 -15.04 2.90
CA ASN A 9 5.94 -13.58 2.80
C ASN A 9 5.49 -13.09 1.41
N ILE A 10 5.98 -13.73 0.34
CA ILE A 10 5.60 -13.39 -1.04
C ILE A 10 4.12 -13.67 -1.28
N VAL A 11 3.60 -14.81 -0.82
CA VAL A 11 2.17 -15.17 -0.96
C VAL A 11 1.28 -14.18 -0.19
N THR A 12 1.67 -13.84 1.04
CA THR A 12 0.94 -12.87 1.89
C THR A 12 0.94 -11.48 1.28
N ASN A 13 2.07 -11.04 0.72
CA ASN A 13 2.17 -9.75 0.05
C ASN A 13 1.36 -9.71 -1.25
N SER A 14 1.46 -10.76 -2.07
CA SER A 14 0.79 -10.84 -3.38
C SER A 14 -0.72 -10.92 -3.23
N SER A 15 -1.22 -11.62 -2.21
CA SER A 15 -2.66 -11.75 -1.95
C SER A 15 -3.31 -10.42 -1.53
N GLY A 16 -2.57 -9.48 -0.94
CA GLY A 16 -3.06 -8.14 -0.63
C GLY A 16 -2.87 -7.13 -1.76
N ALA A 17 -1.75 -7.20 -2.48
CA ALA A 17 -1.42 -6.24 -3.54
C ALA A 17 -2.31 -6.34 -4.78
N LEU A 18 -2.64 -7.58 -5.20
CA LEU A 18 -3.50 -7.82 -6.36
C LEU A 18 -4.93 -7.27 -6.21
N PRO A 19 -5.67 -7.55 -5.13
CA PRO A 19 -7.00 -6.97 -4.97
C PRO A 19 -6.96 -5.45 -4.77
N GLY A 20 -5.97 -4.91 -4.04
CA GLY A 20 -5.82 -3.47 -3.84
C GLY A 20 -5.66 -2.70 -5.15
N SER A 21 -4.84 -3.23 -6.08
CA SER A 21 -4.63 -2.64 -7.40
C SER A 21 -5.85 -2.73 -8.33
N VAL A 22 -6.64 -3.80 -8.26
CA VAL A 22 -7.89 -3.94 -9.05
C VAL A 22 -8.97 -2.97 -8.56
N ILE A 23 -9.12 -2.81 -7.25
CA ILE A 23 -10.16 -1.93 -6.68
C ILE A 23 -9.88 -0.47 -7.03
N ILE A 24 -8.62 -0.02 -6.95
CA ILE A 24 -8.27 1.36 -7.29
C ILE A 24 -8.44 1.63 -8.79
N LEU A 25 -8.16 0.66 -9.67
CA LEU A 25 -8.39 0.79 -11.10
C LEU A 25 -9.86 1.16 -11.41
N LEU A 26 -10.80 0.57 -10.67
CA LEU A 26 -12.23 0.84 -10.82
C LEU A 26 -12.65 2.16 -10.16
N ALA A 27 -12.05 2.49 -9.01
CA ALA A 27 -12.41 3.68 -8.22
C ALA A 27 -11.75 4.98 -8.71
N ILE A 28 -10.69 4.92 -9.53
CA ILE A 28 -9.87 6.07 -9.92
C ILE A 28 -10.66 7.22 -10.56
N ASN A 29 -11.73 6.91 -11.30
CA ASN A 29 -12.54 7.91 -12.00
C ASN A 29 -13.50 8.68 -11.08
N TYR A 30 -13.75 8.21 -9.85
CA TYR A 30 -14.76 8.78 -8.95
C TYR A 30 -14.17 9.55 -7.77
N VAL A 31 -12.84 9.56 -7.63
CA VAL A 31 -12.17 9.92 -6.38
C VAL A 31 -11.29 11.17 -6.55
N PRO A 32 -11.41 12.19 -5.68
CA PRO A 32 -10.52 13.34 -5.68
C PRO A 32 -9.10 12.95 -5.22
N ARG A 33 -8.13 13.06 -6.14
CA ARG A 33 -6.78 12.46 -6.05
C ARG A 33 -5.97 12.93 -4.84
N ALA A 34 -5.91 14.24 -4.59
CA ALA A 34 -5.12 14.81 -3.49
C ALA A 34 -5.74 14.50 -2.11
N THR A 35 -7.06 14.58 -1.99
CA THR A 35 -7.77 14.28 -0.74
C THR A 35 -7.68 12.80 -0.40
N TRP A 36 -7.84 11.91 -1.39
CA TRP A 36 -7.76 10.47 -1.20
C TRP A 36 -6.39 10.00 -0.75
N MET A 37 -5.31 10.56 -1.33
CA MET A 37 -3.95 10.24 -0.91
C MET A 37 -3.73 10.55 0.57
N GLY A 38 -4.22 11.70 1.05
CA GLY A 38 -4.14 12.09 2.47
C GLY A 38 -4.90 11.13 3.39
N TRP A 39 -6.15 10.80 3.06
CA TRP A 39 -6.96 9.86 3.84
C TRP A 39 -6.33 8.46 3.92
N MET A 40 -5.81 7.97 2.81
CA MET A 40 -5.18 6.65 2.74
C MET A 40 -3.85 6.63 3.50
N PHE A 41 -3.10 7.73 3.53
CA PHE A 41 -1.87 7.83 4.32
C PHE A 41 -2.15 7.78 5.83
N VAL A 42 -3.18 8.48 6.29
CA VAL A 42 -3.62 8.44 7.70
C VAL A 42 -4.15 7.04 8.07
N ALA A 43 -4.96 6.44 7.21
CA ALA A 43 -5.46 5.07 7.43
C ALA A 43 -4.32 4.04 7.51
N LEU A 44 -3.32 4.17 6.63
CA LEU A 44 -2.14 3.32 6.63
C LEU A 44 -1.29 3.53 7.90
N ALA A 45 -1.09 4.78 8.34
CA ALA A 45 -0.37 5.09 9.58
C ALA A 45 -1.05 4.46 10.81
N GLY A 46 -2.39 4.52 10.87
CA GLY A 46 -3.17 3.85 11.92
C GLY A 46 -3.00 2.33 11.88
N LEU A 47 -3.05 1.72 10.70
CA LEU A 47 -2.84 0.28 10.54
C LEU A 47 -1.41 -0.15 10.91
N PHE A 48 -0.40 0.64 10.60
CA PHE A 48 0.98 0.37 11.03
C PHE A 48 1.14 0.52 12.54
N ALA A 49 0.51 1.51 13.16
CA ALA A 49 0.52 1.65 14.61
C ALA A 49 -0.12 0.45 15.32
N ILE A 50 -1.27 -0.04 14.82
CA ILE A 50 -1.96 -1.22 15.36
C ILE A 50 -1.15 -2.50 15.08
N ASN A 51 -0.58 -2.66 13.89
CA ASN A 51 0.33 -3.78 13.58
C ASN A 51 1.54 -3.78 14.51
N GLY A 52 2.17 -2.61 14.73
CA GLY A 52 3.30 -2.46 15.64
C GLY A 52 2.95 -2.83 17.07
N GLY A 53 1.81 -2.34 17.59
CA GLY A 53 1.31 -2.71 18.91
C GLY A 53 0.98 -4.20 19.03
N THR A 54 0.39 -4.80 18.00
CA THR A 54 0.08 -6.23 17.98
C THR A 54 1.35 -7.08 17.92
N PHE A 55 2.41 -6.60 17.27
CA PHE A 55 3.71 -7.26 17.24
C PHE A 55 4.31 -7.36 18.65
N PHE A 56 4.19 -6.31 19.47
CA PHE A 56 4.59 -6.34 20.88
C PHE A 56 3.77 -7.33 21.72
N VAL A 57 2.46 -7.44 21.47
CA VAL A 57 1.55 -8.35 22.22
C VAL A 57 1.67 -9.81 21.75
N THR A 58 2.05 -10.06 20.49
CA THR A 58 2.16 -11.40 19.90
C THR A 58 3.36 -12.19 20.43
N PHE A 59 4.37 -11.55 21.03
CA PHE A 59 5.45 -12.27 21.72
C PHE A 59 4.95 -13.12 22.90
N GLU A 60 3.77 -12.81 23.46
CA GLU A 60 3.18 -13.54 24.60
C GLU A 60 2.01 -14.47 24.24
N THR A 61 1.49 -14.44 23.00
CA THR A 61 0.30 -15.23 22.65
C THR A 61 0.33 -15.63 21.18
N ASP A 62 0.08 -16.92 20.89
CA ASP A 62 -0.03 -17.62 19.60
C ASP A 62 -1.03 -17.04 18.56
N LYS A 63 -1.30 -15.72 18.57
CA LYS A 63 -2.19 -15.03 17.64
C LYS A 63 -1.48 -14.59 16.35
N HIS A 64 -0.61 -15.43 15.80
CA HIS A 64 0.08 -15.18 14.54
C HIS A 64 -0.88 -14.87 13.36
N ALA A 65 -2.06 -15.47 13.35
CA ALA A 65 -3.05 -15.27 12.29
C ALA A 65 -3.61 -13.83 12.24
N PHE A 66 -3.76 -13.17 13.38
CA PHE A 66 -4.34 -11.83 13.45
C PHE A 66 -3.37 -10.77 12.90
N THR A 67 -2.09 -10.88 13.25
CA THR A 67 -1.02 -10.02 12.73
C THR A 67 -0.85 -10.17 11.22
N ILE A 68 -0.96 -11.41 10.70
CA ILE A 68 -0.91 -11.66 9.25
C ILE A 68 -2.11 -11.03 8.55
N LEU A 69 -3.32 -11.12 9.11
CA LEU A 69 -4.53 -10.51 8.52
C LEU A 69 -4.41 -8.98 8.46
N LEU A 70 -3.96 -8.35 9.55
CA LEU A 70 -3.73 -6.91 9.62
C LEU A 70 -2.64 -6.45 8.64
N TYR A 71 -1.61 -7.27 8.43
CA TYR A 71 -0.57 -7.01 7.44
C TYR A 71 -1.10 -7.11 6.00
N VAL A 72 -1.92 -8.12 5.69
CA VAL A 72 -2.59 -8.24 4.38
C VAL A 72 -3.51 -7.04 4.13
N LEU A 73 -4.30 -6.63 5.12
CA LEU A 73 -5.15 -5.43 5.03
C LEU A 73 -4.34 -4.16 4.80
N ALA A 74 -3.20 -4.00 5.48
CA ALA A 74 -2.29 -2.90 5.24
C ALA A 74 -1.74 -2.92 3.80
N GLN A 75 -1.38 -4.09 3.27
CA GLN A 75 -0.96 -4.25 1.87
C GLN A 75 -2.06 -3.90 0.87
N VAL A 76 -3.31 -4.28 1.15
CA VAL A 76 -4.46 -3.90 0.30
C VAL A 76 -4.61 -2.38 0.26
N ILE A 77 -4.61 -1.71 1.42
CA ILE A 77 -4.79 -0.25 1.52
C ILE A 77 -3.59 0.51 0.95
N PHE A 78 -2.38 -0.03 1.11
CA PHE A 78 -1.17 0.53 0.52
C PHE A 78 -1.22 0.54 -1.02
N ASN A 79 -1.67 -0.56 -1.62
CA ASN A 79 -1.83 -0.65 -3.07
C ASN A 79 -3.06 0.12 -3.58
N LEU A 80 -4.13 0.20 -2.78
CA LEU A 80 -5.35 0.95 -3.08
C LEU A 80 -5.12 2.47 -3.11
N GLY A 81 -4.33 3.00 -2.19
CA GLY A 81 -4.23 4.45 -1.98
C GLY A 81 -2.87 5.01 -2.41
N PRO A 82 -1.86 4.98 -1.53
CA PRO A 82 -0.63 5.73 -1.72
C PRO A 82 0.15 5.31 -2.95
N ASN A 83 0.34 4.00 -3.17
CA ASN A 83 1.22 3.48 -4.23
C ASN A 83 0.72 3.87 -5.63
N THR A 84 -0.58 3.66 -5.88
CA THR A 84 -1.17 3.95 -7.18
C THR A 84 -1.31 5.45 -7.43
N MET A 85 -1.66 6.24 -6.39
CA MET A 85 -1.82 7.68 -6.53
C MET A 85 -0.50 8.43 -6.73
N THR A 86 0.62 7.98 -6.14
CA THR A 86 1.94 8.60 -6.35
C THR A 86 2.46 8.44 -7.77
N PHE A 87 2.09 7.36 -8.49
CA PHE A 87 2.42 7.23 -9.91
C PHE A 87 1.49 8.05 -10.81
N ILE A 88 0.21 8.14 -10.46
CA ILE A 88 -0.78 8.84 -11.30
C ILE A 88 -0.65 10.36 -11.20
N LEU A 89 -0.42 10.90 -10.00
CA LEU A 89 -0.36 12.35 -9.76
C LEU A 89 0.67 13.10 -10.63
N PRO A 90 1.95 12.67 -10.75
CA PRO A 90 2.92 13.34 -11.63
C PRO A 90 2.58 13.15 -13.11
N ALA A 91 1.98 12.02 -13.50
CA ALA A 91 1.59 11.79 -14.90
C ALA A 91 0.52 12.79 -15.38
N GLU A 92 -0.33 13.27 -14.46
CA GLU A 92 -1.40 14.21 -14.75
C GLU A 92 -1.05 15.66 -14.52
N LEU A 93 -0.17 15.94 -13.55
CA LEU A 93 0.27 17.30 -13.25
C LEU A 93 1.17 17.86 -14.36
N PHE A 94 1.98 17.00 -15.01
CA PHE A 94 2.94 17.42 -16.04
C PHE A 94 2.42 17.16 -17.46
N GLY A 95 2.37 18.23 -18.25
CA GLY A 95 2.08 18.17 -19.68
C GLY A 95 3.11 17.34 -20.45
N THR A 96 2.71 16.82 -21.62
CA THR A 96 3.47 15.85 -22.44
C THR A 96 4.91 16.26 -22.74
N LYS A 97 5.23 17.56 -22.79
CA LYS A 97 6.57 18.08 -23.12
C LYS A 97 7.62 17.88 -22.00
N TYR A 98 7.20 17.84 -20.74
CA TYR A 98 8.10 17.70 -19.59
C TYR A 98 7.80 16.48 -18.70
N ARG A 99 6.81 15.67 -19.11
CA ARG A 99 6.37 14.49 -18.36
C ARG A 99 7.54 13.55 -18.04
N GLY A 100 8.43 13.27 -19.00
CA GLY A 100 9.55 12.35 -18.77
C GLY A 100 10.50 12.79 -17.66
N THR A 101 10.92 14.06 -17.66
CA THR A 101 11.90 14.58 -16.69
C THR A 101 11.33 14.69 -15.28
N PHE A 102 10.13 15.25 -15.15
CA PHE A 102 9.50 15.41 -13.85
C PHE A 102 8.95 14.11 -13.27
N TYR A 103 8.48 13.18 -14.12
CA TYR A 103 8.13 11.84 -13.67
C TYR A 103 9.35 11.06 -13.18
N GLY A 104 10.50 11.20 -13.86
CA GLY A 104 11.77 10.62 -13.41
C GLY A 104 12.21 11.15 -12.04
N LEU A 105 12.07 12.46 -11.79
CA LEU A 105 12.34 13.06 -10.48
C LEU A 105 11.36 12.57 -9.41
N ALA A 106 10.06 12.48 -9.72
CA ALA A 106 9.06 11.97 -8.80
C ALA A 106 9.20 10.47 -8.48
N ALA A 107 9.79 9.69 -9.39
CA ALA A 107 10.11 8.28 -9.16
C ALA A 107 11.41 8.08 -8.35
N ALA A 108 12.28 9.08 -8.33
CA ALA A 108 13.51 9.05 -7.54
C ALA A 108 13.30 9.44 -6.07
N SER A 109 12.17 10.07 -5.75
CA SER A 109 11.79 10.52 -4.40
C SER A 109 11.05 9.47 -3.59
#